data_AF-A0A7R7CNT9-F1
#
_entry.id   AF-A0A7R7CNT9-F1
#
_cell.length_a   1.000
_cell.length_b   1.000
_cell.length_c   1.000
_cell.angle_alpha   90.00
_cell.angle_beta   90.00
_cell.angle_gamma   90.00
#
_symmetry.space_group_name_H-M   'P 1'
#
loop_
_entity.id
_entity.type
_entity.pdbx_description
1 polymer ?
#
loop_
_entity_poly.entity_id
_entity_poly.type
_entity_poly.pdbx_seq_one_letter_code
_entity_poly.pdbx_strand_id
1 'polypeptide(L)'
;MIDNPSDREEAARAIMEAAGGKQHSFYITTGETDWMVVAEFADGADLIPALLVVGASGAVSNVKTVRAYTGAEFKAAQEKANKIASSYRSPAN
;
A
#
# COMPACT_ATOMS: atom_id res chain seq x y z
N MET A 1 18.64 -3.61 -16.66
CA MET A 1 17.61 -2.66 -17.15
C MET A 1 18.04 -1.91 -18.40
N ILE A 2 19.30 -1.97 -18.86
CA ILE A 2 19.71 -1.36 -20.14
C ILE A 2 19.86 -2.45 -21.20
N ASP A 3 20.59 -3.52 -20.88
CA ASP A 3 20.85 -4.61 -21.83
C ASP A 3 19.64 -5.53 -22.09
N ASN A 4 18.67 -5.50 -21.17
CA ASN A 4 17.41 -6.22 -21.30
C ASN A 4 16.29 -5.35 -20.68
N PRO A 5 15.63 -4.48 -21.46
CA PRO A 5 14.47 -3.73 -20.99
C PRO A 5 13.30 -4.68 -20.72
N SER A 6 12.46 -4.32 -19.74
CA SER A 6 11.29 -5.12 -19.35
C SER A 6 10.14 -4.21 -18.96
N ASP A 7 8.91 -4.68 -19.17
CA ASP A 7 7.71 -4.02 -18.68
C ASP A 7 7.51 -4.34 -17.20
N ARG A 8 7.86 -3.37 -16.35
CA ARG A 8 7.71 -3.52 -14.90
C ARG A 8 6.28 -3.27 -14.43
N GLU A 9 5.50 -2.52 -15.19
CA GLU A 9 4.09 -2.29 -14.86
C GLU A 9 3.29 -3.57 -15.05
N GLU A 10 3.51 -4.28 -16.16
CA GLU A 10 2.89 -5.58 -16.42
C GLU A 10 3.23 -6.61 -15.34
N ALA A 11 4.52 -6.70 -14.96
CA ALA A 11 4.96 -7.60 -13.90
C ALA A 11 4.33 -7.26 -12.53
N ALA A 12 4.24 -5.97 -12.19
CA ALA A 12 3.58 -5.51 -10.97
C ALA A 12 2.08 -5.83 -10.99
N ARG A 13 1.38 -5.58 -12.10
CA ARG A 13 -0.04 -5.88 -12.25
C ARG A 13 -0.32 -7.37 -12.07
N ALA A 14 0.48 -8.23 -12.71
CA ALA A 14 0.31 -9.68 -12.65
C ALA A 14 0.38 -10.21 -11.19
N ILE A 15 1.34 -9.73 -10.39
CA ILE A 15 1.46 -10.20 -9.00
C ILE A 15 0.36 -9.62 -8.09
N MET A 16 -0.07 -8.37 -8.31
CA MET A 16 -1.17 -7.77 -7.56
C MET A 16 -2.49 -8.51 -7.83
N GLU A 17 -2.77 -8.83 -9.10
CA GLU A 17 -3.96 -9.57 -9.51
C GLU A 17 -3.92 -11.03 -9.03
N ALA A 18 -2.75 -11.68 -9.06
CA ALA A 18 -2.59 -13.02 -8.49
C ALA A 18 -2.86 -13.06 -6.97
N ALA A 19 -2.63 -11.94 -6.28
CA ALA A 19 -2.98 -11.77 -4.86
C ALA A 19 -4.45 -11.32 -4.65
N GLY A 20 -5.27 -11.25 -5.70
CA GLY A 20 -6.68 -10.88 -5.62
C GLY A 20 -6.95 -9.37 -5.58
N GLY A 21 -5.93 -8.55 -5.82
CA GLY A 21 -6.06 -7.10 -5.91
C GLY A 21 -6.28 -6.58 -7.32
N LYS A 22 -6.42 -5.27 -7.43
CA LYS A 22 -6.48 -4.54 -8.70
C LYS A 22 -5.43 -3.43 -8.70
N GLN A 23 -4.55 -3.41 -9.70
CA GLN A 23 -3.63 -2.30 -9.90
C GLN A 23 -4.34 -1.17 -10.66
N HIS A 24 -4.41 0.03 -10.06
CA HIS A 24 -4.97 1.22 -10.70
C HIS A 24 -3.92 1.96 -11.52
N SER A 25 -2.73 2.11 -10.95
CA SER A 25 -1.65 2.89 -11.54
C SER A 25 -0.29 2.35 -11.14
N PHE A 26 0.68 2.52 -12.03
CA PHE A 26 2.09 2.27 -11.79
C PHE A 26 2.88 3.49 -12.28
N TYR A 27 3.82 3.94 -11.48
CA TYR A 27 4.68 5.08 -11.80
C TYR A 27 6.13 4.72 -11.51
N ILE A 28 7.03 5.17 -12.39
CA ILE A 28 8.45 5.32 -12.06
C ILE A 28 8.64 6.73 -11.53
N THR A 29 9.33 6.85 -10.40
CA THR A 29 9.47 8.12 -9.69
C THR A 29 10.94 8.48 -9.50
N THR A 30 11.25 9.78 -9.50
CA THR A 30 12.55 10.29 -9.05
C THR A 30 12.36 10.90 -7.67
N GLY A 31 13.11 10.45 -6.67
CA GLY A 31 12.98 10.95 -5.30
C GLY A 31 13.43 9.92 -4.27
N GLU A 32 12.73 9.86 -3.14
CA GLU A 32 13.04 8.90 -2.06
C GLU A 32 12.78 7.44 -2.47
N THR A 33 11.89 7.22 -3.44
CA THR A 33 11.56 5.89 -3.98
C THR A 33 11.57 5.94 -5.50
N ASP A 34 11.91 4.81 -6.12
CA ASP A 34 12.07 4.69 -7.58
C ASP A 34 10.78 4.31 -8.31
N TRP A 35 9.74 3.95 -7.57
CA TRP A 35 8.45 3.54 -8.11
C TRP A 35 7.31 3.74 -7.09
N MET A 36 6.09 3.82 -7.61
CA MET A 36 4.87 3.87 -6.83
C MET A 36 3.76 3.08 -7.52
N VAL A 37 3.02 2.27 -6.76
CA VAL A 37 1.81 1.58 -7.21
C VAL A 37 0.61 2.05 -6.39
N VAL A 38 -0.49 2.33 -7.07
CA VAL A 38 -1.81 2.48 -6.45
C VAL A 38 -2.60 1.23 -6.78
N ALA A 39 -3.00 0.48 -5.76
CA ALA A 39 -3.75 -0.76 -5.90
C ALA A 39 -4.87 -0.85 -4.84
N GLU A 40 -5.93 -1.56 -5.19
CA GLU A 40 -7.08 -1.83 -4.33
C GLU A 40 -7.11 -3.32 -3.99
N PHE A 41 -7.39 -3.61 -2.73
CA PHE A 41 -7.55 -4.94 -2.17
C PHE A 41 -8.75 -4.93 -1.22
N ALA A 42 -9.39 -6.09 -1.02
CA ALA A 42 -10.52 -6.21 -0.11
C ALA A 42 -10.11 -5.92 1.34
N ASP A 43 -8.98 -6.48 1.78
CA ASP A 43 -8.30 -6.10 3.01
C ASP A 43 -6.82 -5.76 2.79
N GLY A 44 -6.23 -4.95 3.68
CA GLY A 44 -4.81 -4.60 3.60
C GLY A 44 -3.89 -5.81 3.78
N ALA A 45 -4.33 -6.86 4.48
CA ALA A 45 -3.62 -8.11 4.64
C ALA A 45 -3.49 -8.88 3.31
N ASP A 46 -4.41 -8.69 2.37
CA ASP A 46 -4.41 -9.40 1.08
C ASP A 46 -3.29 -8.91 0.15
N LEU A 47 -2.72 -7.72 0.40
CA LEU A 47 -1.52 -7.22 -0.28
C LEU A 47 -0.24 -7.97 0.15
N ILE A 48 -0.20 -8.50 1.37
CA ILE A 48 1.02 -9.04 1.98
C ILE A 48 1.65 -10.19 1.19
N PRO A 49 0.89 -11.19 0.66
CA PRO A 49 1.46 -12.25 -0.17
C PRO A 49 2.23 -11.72 -1.38
N ALA A 50 1.70 -10.71 -2.08
CA ALA A 50 2.39 -10.08 -3.21
C ALA A 50 3.72 -9.45 -2.77
N LEU A 51 3.70 -8.70 -1.65
CA LEU A 51 4.91 -8.06 -1.11
C LEU A 51 5.97 -9.08 -0.68
N LEU A 52 5.56 -10.21 -0.10
CA LEU A 52 6.48 -11.29 0.28
C LEU A 52 7.14 -11.91 -0.96
N VAL A 53 6.37 -12.21 -2.00
CA VAL A 53 6.90 -12.80 -3.24
C VAL A 53 7.86 -11.85 -3.94
N VAL A 54 7.46 -10.58 -4.12
CA VAL A 54 8.30 -9.58 -4.80
C VAL A 54 9.55 -9.26 -3.96
N GLY A 55 9.41 -9.12 -2.64
CA GLY A 55 10.54 -8.92 -1.74
C GLY A 55 11.54 -10.09 -1.76
N ALA A 56 11.04 -11.33 -1.71
CA ALA A 56 11.88 -12.53 -1.77
C ALA A 56 12.64 -12.68 -3.10
N SER A 57 12.10 -12.15 -4.21
CA SER A 57 12.79 -12.14 -5.51
C SER A 57 14.02 -11.22 -5.56
N GLY A 58 14.16 -10.29 -4.61
CA GLY A 58 15.16 -9.22 -4.66
C GLY A 58 14.90 -8.13 -5.69
N ALA A 59 13.77 -8.16 -6.41
CA ALA A 59 13.40 -7.15 -7.40
C ALA A 59 13.10 -5.77 -6.77
N VAL A 60 12.69 -5.75 -5.50
CA VAL A 60 12.43 -4.55 -4.71
C VAL A 60 13.06 -4.66 -3.33
N SER A 61 13.34 -3.52 -2.71
CA SER A 61 13.75 -3.42 -1.31
C SER A 61 13.17 -2.15 -0.69
N ASN A 62 13.18 -2.05 0.65
CA ASN A 62 12.73 -0.87 1.40
C ASN A 62 11.31 -0.40 1.04
N VAL A 63 10.40 -1.36 0.80
CA VAL A 63 9.02 -1.07 0.40
C VAL A 63 8.26 -0.37 1.53
N LYS A 64 7.62 0.75 1.20
CA LYS A 64 6.68 1.45 2.09
C LYS A 64 5.25 1.25 1.59
N THR A 65 4.35 0.88 2.49
CA THR A 65 2.92 0.74 2.20
C THR A 65 2.14 1.84 2.91
N VAL A 66 1.23 2.50 2.20
CA VAL A 66 0.33 3.51 2.78
C VAL A 66 -1.09 3.11 2.45
N ARG A 67 -1.92 2.91 3.48
CA ARG A 67 -3.35 2.66 3.29
C ARG A 67 -4.06 3.99 3.03
N ALA A 68 -4.70 4.10 1.87
CA ALA A 68 -5.62 5.19 1.60
C ALA A 68 -6.96 4.92 2.31
N TYR A 69 -7.43 5.89 3.09
CA TYR A 69 -8.78 5.87 3.66
C TYR A 69 -9.64 6.87 2.89
N THR A 70 -10.87 6.47 2.60
CA THR A 70 -11.87 7.36 2.04
C THR A 70 -12.27 8.44 3.05
N GLY A 71 -12.83 9.54 2.55
CA GLY A 71 -13.37 10.59 3.43
C GLY A 71 -14.49 10.07 4.34
N ALA A 72 -15.27 9.08 3.89
CA ALA A 72 -16.33 8.46 4.68
C ALA A 72 -15.76 7.61 5.83
N GLU A 73 -14.73 6.79 5.57
CA GLU A 73 -14.04 6.04 6.62
C GLU A 73 -13.39 6.98 7.64
N PHE A 74 -12.76 8.06 7.17
CA PHE A 74 -12.17 9.06 8.06
C PHE A 74 -13.23 9.74 8.93
N LYS A 75 -14.38 10.13 8.37
CA LYS A 75 -15.50 10.68 9.15
C LYS A 75 -16.01 9.68 10.19
N ALA A 76 -16.22 8.41 9.81
CA ALA A 76 -16.63 7.37 10.74
C ALA A 76 -15.58 7.15 11.85
N ALA A 77 -14.29 7.29 11.53
CA ALA A 77 -13.21 7.27 12.52
C ALA A 77 -13.29 8.46 13.49
N GLN A 78 -13.60 9.67 13.00
CA GLN A 78 -13.82 10.85 13.85
C GLN A 78 -15.02 10.66 14.79
N GLU A 79 -16.12 10.10 14.31
CA GLU A 79 -17.31 9.82 15.14
C GLU A 79 -17.01 8.77 16.22
N LYS A 80 -16.23 7.73 15.89
CA LYS A 80 -15.74 6.76 16.88
C LYS A 80 -14.77 7.41 17.88
N ALA A 81 -13.88 8.28 17.41
CA ALA A 81 -12.94 9.01 18.25
C ALA A 81 -13.68 9.85 19.30
N ASN A 82 -14.76 10.55 18.92
CA ASN A 82 -15.59 11.31 19.86
C ASN A 82 -16.16 10.44 20.99
N LYS A 83 -16.55 9.19 20.71
CA LYS A 83 -17.10 8.25 21.70
C LYS A 83 -16.05 7.75 22.71
N ILE A 84 -14.80 7.63 22.28
CA ILE A 84 -13.72 7.12 23.13
C ILE A 84 -12.87 8.23 23.75
N ALA A 85 -12.98 9.47 23.28
CA ALA A 85 -12.16 10.59 23.76
C ALA A 85 -12.24 10.78 25.28
N SER A 86 -13.43 10.64 25.87
CA SER A 86 -13.63 10.76 27.31
C SER A 86 -13.03 9.61 28.12
N SER A 87 -12.72 8.47 27.49
CA SER A 87 -12.10 7.32 28.14
C SER A 87 -10.57 7.44 28.26
N TYR A 88 -9.96 8.34 27.48
CA TYR A 88 -8.54 8.62 27.54
C TYR A 88 -8.29 9.80 28.49
N ARG A 89 -7.43 9.59 29.50
CA ARG A 89 -6.81 10.67 30.27
C ARG A 89 -5.33 10.67 29.95
N SER A 90 -4.81 11.82 29.52
CA SER A 90 -3.38 12.00 29.28
C SER A 90 -2.58 11.61 30.53
N PRO A 91 -1.51 10.80 30.41
CA PRO A 91 -0.62 10.46 31.52
C PRO A 91 0.09 11.68 32.12
N ALA A 92 0.19 12.77 31.36
CA ALA A 92 0.64 14.06 31.84
C ALA A 92 -0.58 14.99 31.99
N ASN A 93 -1.13 15.03 33.21
CA ASN A 93 -1.91 16.11 33.83
C ASN A 93 -1.97 15.86 35.33
#